data_AF-A0A6P1YM18-F1
#
_entry.id   AF-A0A6P1YM18-F1
#
_cell.length_a   1.000
_cell.length_b   1.000
_cell.length_c   1.000
_cell.angle_alpha   90.00
_cell.angle_beta   90.00
_cell.angle_gamma   90.00
#
_symmetry.space_group_name_H-M   'P 1'
#
loop_
_entity.id
_entity.type
_entity.pdbx_description
1 polymer ?
#
loop_
_entity_poly.entity_id
_entity_poly.type
_entity_poly.pdbx_seq_one_letter_code
_entity_poly.pdbx_strand_id
1 'polypeptide(L)'
;MIAEQVRSVIVRPSWTPVDLVPDGSRPFVALQSSRPFRLRMNGQVYLVAGDRPLGLDFRRARQLDLKSLSGDIDVTVTRYAAIP
;
A
#
# COMPACT_ATOMS: atom_id res chain seq x y z
N MET A 1 -17.22 2.19 6.10
CA MET A 1 -16.25 2.68 5.09
C MET A 1 -16.67 2.11 3.75
N ILE A 2 -16.66 2.89 2.67
CA ILE A 2 -16.93 2.38 1.32
C ILE A 2 -15.57 2.14 0.65
N ALA A 3 -15.34 0.92 0.15
CA ALA A 3 -14.17 0.62 -0.68
C ALA A 3 -14.41 1.21 -2.07
N GLU A 4 -13.55 2.13 -2.50
CA GLU A 4 -13.88 3.03 -3.60
C GLU A 4 -13.03 2.77 -4.85
N GLN A 5 -11.80 2.29 -4.68
CA GLN A 5 -10.95 1.93 -5.82
C GLN A 5 -9.90 0.90 -5.42
N VAL A 6 -9.81 -0.15 -6.23
CA VAL A 6 -8.83 -1.24 -6.10
C VAL A 6 -7.85 -1.13 -7.26
N ARG A 7 -6.54 -1.15 -6.98
CA ARG A 7 -5.47 -1.19 -7.97
C ARG A 7 -4.48 -2.29 -7.61
N SER A 8 -4.08 -3.11 -8.58
CA SER A 8 -2.94 -4.02 -8.43
C SER A 8 -1.63 -3.34 -8.85
N VAL A 9 -0.56 -3.59 -8.09
CA VAL A 9 0.79 -3.11 -8.36
C VAL A 9 1.74 -4.29 -8.35
N ILE A 10 2.50 -4.45 -9.44
CA ILE A 10 3.60 -5.43 -9.48
C ILE A 10 4.78 -4.87 -8.70
N VAL A 11 5.08 -5.51 -7.58
CA VAL A 11 6.18 -5.14 -6.69
C VAL A 11 7.35 -6.07 -6.93
N ARG A 12 8.49 -5.46 -7.26
CA ARG A 12 9.72 -6.15 -7.67
C ARG A 12 10.70 -6.30 -6.50
N PRO A 13 11.78 -7.09 -6.63
CA PRO A 13 12.91 -7.09 -5.69
C PRO A 13 13.73 -5.79 -5.67
N SER A 14 13.29 -4.74 -6.36
CA SER A 14 13.77 -3.36 -6.26
C SER A 14 12.69 -2.47 -5.64
N TRP A 15 13.08 -1.33 -5.08
CA TRP A 15 12.12 -0.36 -4.54
C TRP A 15 11.26 0.20 -5.68
N THR A 16 9.97 -0.02 -5.58
CA THR A 16 8.94 0.38 -6.53
C THR A 16 8.13 1.50 -5.89
N PRO A 17 8.23 2.74 -6.38
CA PRO A 17 7.42 3.85 -5.87
C PRO A 17 5.95 3.66 -6.25
N VAL A 18 5.04 3.92 -5.31
CA VAL A 18 3.60 3.89 -5.52
C VAL A 18 3.02 5.21 -5.02
N ASP A 19 2.55 6.02 -5.97
CA ASP A 19 1.85 7.25 -5.65
C ASP A 19 0.49 6.94 -5.05
N LEU A 20 0.22 7.57 -3.92
CA LEU A 20 -1.08 7.60 -3.29
C LEU A 20 -1.73 8.89 -3.78
N VAL A 21 -2.82 8.75 -4.53
CA VAL A 21 -3.48 9.88 -5.24
C VAL A 21 -3.62 11.10 -4.31
N PRO A 22 -3.31 12.32 -4.79
CA PRO A 22 -3.19 13.54 -3.97
C PRO A 22 -4.51 14.07 -3.38
N ASP A 23 -5.61 13.35 -3.52
CA ASP A 23 -6.92 13.80 -3.05
C ASP A 23 -6.99 13.57 -1.54
N GLY A 24 -6.64 14.61 -0.77
CA GLY A 24 -6.53 14.63 0.70
C GLY A 24 -7.81 14.30 1.46
N SER A 25 -8.84 13.81 0.78
CA SER A 25 -10.11 13.32 1.29
C SER A 25 -10.08 11.84 1.74
N ARG A 26 -9.03 11.07 1.38
CA ARG A 26 -9.01 9.61 1.60
C ARG A 26 -7.84 9.15 2.46
N PRO A 27 -8.02 9.08 3.79
CA PRO A 27 -6.92 8.81 4.70
C PRO A 27 -6.55 7.33 4.83
N PHE A 28 -7.39 6.39 4.37
CA PHE A 28 -7.17 4.96 4.61
C PHE A 28 -6.95 4.18 3.33
N VAL A 29 -5.83 3.45 3.29
CA VAL A 29 -5.55 2.47 2.23
C VAL A 29 -5.15 1.15 2.89
N ALA A 30 -5.67 0.05 2.34
CA ALA A 30 -5.23 -1.29 2.68
C ALA A 30 -4.33 -1.85 1.57
N LEU A 31 -3.21 -2.42 1.98
CA LEU A 31 -2.31 -3.17 1.11
C LEU A 31 -2.48 -4.66 1.38
N GLN A 32 -2.61 -5.46 0.32
CA GLN A 32 -2.78 -6.90 0.44
C GLN A 32 -1.93 -7.63 -0.61
N SER A 33 -1.28 -8.70 -0.21
CA SER A 33 -0.54 -9.60 -1.10
C SER A 33 -0.54 -11.01 -0.52
N SER A 34 -0.38 -12.02 -1.37
CA SER A 34 -0.18 -13.41 -0.95
C SER A 34 1.24 -13.70 -0.45
N ARG A 35 2.17 -12.75 -0.60
CA ARG A 35 3.57 -12.90 -0.20
C ARG A 35 4.03 -11.71 0.64
N PRO A 36 5.00 -11.92 1.54
CA PRO A 36 5.53 -10.84 2.35
C PRO A 36 6.33 -9.85 1.51
N PHE A 37 6.26 -8.58 1.89
CA PHE A 37 6.95 -7.48 1.23
C PHE A 37 7.38 -6.41 2.22
N ARG A 38 8.29 -5.54 1.78
CA ARG A 38 8.71 -4.35 2.53
C ARG A 38 7.94 -3.15 2.04
N LEU A 39 7.51 -2.34 2.99
CA LEU A 39 6.92 -1.03 2.79
C LEU A 39 7.89 0.02 3.36
N ARG A 40 8.19 1.06 2.59
CA ARG A 40 8.88 2.24 3.10
C ARG A 40 7.95 3.45 3.03
N MET A 41 7.78 4.12 4.16
CA MET A 41 6.95 5.30 4.31
C MET A 41 7.58 6.23 5.35
N ASN A 42 7.65 7.54 5.07
CA ASN A 42 8.21 8.55 5.98
C ASN A 42 9.61 8.20 6.53
N GLY A 43 10.47 7.61 5.67
CA GLY A 43 11.83 7.21 6.05
C GLY A 43 11.92 5.93 6.89
N GLN A 44 10.79 5.33 7.27
CA GLN A 44 10.75 4.08 8.03
C GLN A 44 10.42 2.89 7.13
N VAL A 45 11.04 1.74 7.40
CA VAL A 45 10.84 0.50 6.67
C VAL A 45 10.11 -0.51 7.55
N TYR A 46 9.06 -1.08 7.00
CA TYR A 46 8.18 -2.05 7.64
C TYR A 46 8.20 -3.36 6.86
N LEU A 47 8.12 -4.47 7.58
CA LEU A 47 7.85 -5.79 6.99
C LEU A 47 6.36 -6.05 7.07
N VAL A 48 5.75 -6.28 5.91
CA VAL A 48 4.33 -6.64 5.78
C VAL A 48 4.24 -8.14 5.55
N ALA A 49 3.50 -8.82 6.42
CA ALA A 49 3.22 -10.24 6.25
C ALA A 49 2.30 -10.47 5.04
N GLY A 50 2.46 -11.62 4.38
CA GLY A 50 1.49 -12.08 3.39
C GLY A 50 0.13 -12.37 4.02
N ASP A 51 -0.90 -12.43 3.17
CA ASP A 51 -2.25 -12.94 3.45
C ASP A 51 -3.10 -12.13 4.43
N ARG A 52 -2.57 -11.04 4.99
CA ARG A 52 -3.32 -10.10 5.83
C ARG A 52 -3.30 -8.71 5.23
N PRO A 53 -4.47 -8.07 5.04
CA PRO A 53 -4.51 -6.66 4.66
C PRO A 53 -3.84 -5.81 5.74
N LEU A 54 -2.86 -5.01 5.33
CA LEU A 54 -2.27 -3.98 6.18
C LEU A 54 -3.01 -2.66 5.93
N GLY A 55 -3.82 -2.24 6.90
CA GLY A 55 -4.44 -0.92 6.92
C GLY A 55 -3.44 0.14 7.38
N LEU A 56 -3.38 1.25 6.65
CA LEU A 56 -2.46 2.34 6.91
C LEU A 56 -3.21 3.67 6.85
N ASP A 57 -2.86 4.55 7.79
CA ASP A 57 -3.33 5.93 7.82
C ASP A 57 -2.34 6.81 7.03
N PHE A 58 -2.81 7.29 5.89
CA PHE A 58 -2.06 8.06 4.91
C PHE A 58 -2.33 9.55 4.96
N ARG A 59 -2.96 10.08 6.03
CA ARG A 59 -3.19 11.53 6.23
C ARG A 59 -1.96 12.42 6.01
N ARG A 60 -0.75 11.86 6.11
CA ARG A 60 0.51 12.60 5.98
C ARG A 60 1.47 12.08 4.90
N ALA A 61 1.11 11.03 4.15
CA ALA A 61 2.00 10.41 3.17
C ALA A 61 1.35 10.38 1.77
N ARG A 62 2.07 10.94 0.78
CA ARG A 62 1.62 11.02 -0.63
C ARG A 62 2.16 9.90 -1.51
N GLN A 63 3.18 9.20 -1.02
CA GLN A 63 3.86 8.15 -1.74
C GLN A 63 4.37 7.13 -0.73
N LEU A 64 4.43 5.89 -1.18
CA LEU A 64 5.11 4.82 -0.47
C LEU A 64 6.04 4.10 -1.44
N ASP A 65 7.07 3.41 -0.93
CA ASP A 65 7.85 2.49 -1.74
C ASP A 65 7.59 1.05 -1.30
N LEU A 66 7.39 0.16 -2.27
CA LEU A 66 7.21 -1.26 -2.04
C LEU A 66 8.42 -2.03 -2.55
N LYS A 67 8.80 -3.09 -1.86
CA LYS A 67 9.85 -4.00 -2.32
C LYS A 67 9.51 -5.42 -1.94
N SER A 68 9.51 -6.32 -2.92
CA SER A 68 9.31 -7.74 -2.69
C SER A 68 10.52 -8.35 -1.96
N LEU A 69 10.25 -9.33 -1.10
CA LEU A 69 11.29 -10.17 -0.52
C LEU A 69 11.75 -11.29 -1.45
N SER A 70 10.89 -11.77 -2.36
CA SER A 70 11.21 -12.87 -3.27
C SER A 70 10.40 -12.78 -4.56
N GLY A 71 11.10 -12.65 -5.70
CA GLY A 71 10.50 -12.52 -7.02
C GLY A 71 9.56 -11.32 -7.16
N ASP A 72 8.88 -11.21 -8.30
CA ASP A 72 7.82 -10.22 -8.49
C ASP A 72 6.54 -10.71 -7.81
N ILE A 73 5.83 -9.82 -7.12
CA ILE A 73 4.56 -10.10 -6.43
C ILE A 73 3.49 -9.11 -6.85
N ASP A 74 2.21 -9.49 -6.75
CA ASP A 74 1.11 -8.55 -6.87
C ASP A 74 0.73 -8.02 -5.47
N VAL A 75 0.67 -6.69 -5.33
CA VAL A 75 0.11 -6.01 -4.17
C VAL A 75 -1.15 -5.27 -4.60
N THR A 76 -2.27 -5.70 -4.06
CA THR A 76 -3.55 -5.01 -4.19
C THR A 76 -3.60 -3.84 -3.22
N VAL A 77 -3.92 -2.66 -3.76
CA VAL A 77 -4.06 -1.40 -3.05
C VAL A 77 -5.54 -1.03 -3.08
N THR A 78 -6.22 -1.13 -1.93
CA THR A 78 -7.64 -0.81 -1.77
C THR A 78 -7.82 0.49 -1.02
N ARG A 79 -8.55 1.44 -1.59
CA ARG A 79 -8.85 2.73 -0.98
C ARG A 79 -10.21 2.74 -0.29
N TYR A 80 -10.26 3.36 0.89
CA TYR A 80 -11.49 3.56 1.64
C TYR A 80 -11.79 5.04 1.80
N ALA A 81 -13.00 5.44 1.42
CA ALA A 81 -13.56 6.73 1.83
C ALA A 81 -13.93 6.67 3.31
N ALA A 82 -13.60 7.73 4.05
CA ALA A 82 -14.31 8.02 5.29
C ALA A 82 -15.79 8.19 4.93
N ILE A 83 -16.69 7.48 5.63
CA ILE A 83 -18.12 7.77 5.49
C ILE A 83 -18.30 9.18 6.09
N PRO A 84 -18.92 10.11 5.36
CA PRO A 84 -19.20 11.46 5.87
C PRO A 84 -20.10 11.45 7.11
#